data_AF-H0HR16-F1
#
_entry.id   AF-H0HR16-F1
#
_cell.length_a   1.000
_cell.length_b   1.000
_cell.length_c   1.000
_cell.angle_alpha   90.00
_cell.angle_beta   90.00
_cell.angle_gamma   90.00
#
_symmetry.space_group_name_H-M   'P 1'
#
loop_
_entity.id
_entity.type
_entity.pdbx_description
1 polymer ?
#
loop_
_entity_poly.entity_id
_entity_poly.type
_entity_poly.pdbx_seq_one_letter_code
_entity_poly.pdbx_strand_id
1 'polypeptide(L)'
;MTDDEDKLGAIYTAEEVAGQLRITRRALIKFARDIGACSRVGRTYLFSAQDKLDIWQGLRAEPIRYHGRAVHVPAHQSPLNVSRSLQALLAKKSKGSAKKADAGLSAHEKRQRLRREREARVARMKSFQPKRMDE
;
A
#
# COMPACT_ATOMS: atom_id res chain seq x y z
N MET A 1 7.17 7.90 -63.20
CA MET A 1 7.00 6.48 -62.88
C MET A 1 7.48 6.34 -61.45
N THR A 2 6.59 6.59 -60.48
CA THR A 2 6.95 6.60 -59.06
C THR A 2 6.90 5.17 -58.55
N ASP A 3 7.98 4.75 -57.92
CA ASP A 3 8.22 3.42 -57.37
C ASP A 3 7.29 3.13 -56.18
N ASP A 4 6.01 2.92 -56.46
CA ASP A 4 4.95 2.62 -55.49
C ASP A 4 4.72 1.10 -55.30
N GLU A 5 5.63 0.24 -55.79
CA GLU A 5 5.47 -1.23 -55.87
C GLU A 5 5.89 -2.00 -54.60
N ASP A 6 6.57 -1.38 -53.62
CA ASP A 6 7.03 -2.05 -52.38
C ASP A 6 6.20 -1.65 -51.14
N LYS A 7 4.86 -1.62 -51.26
CA LYS A 7 3.95 -1.16 -50.17
C LYS A 7 3.88 -2.04 -48.91
N LEU A 8 4.65 -3.12 -48.85
CA LEU A 8 4.97 -3.80 -47.59
C LEU A 8 6.48 -3.64 -47.37
N GLY A 9 6.88 -2.52 -46.75
CA GLY A 9 8.27 -2.25 -46.42
C GLY A 9 8.93 -3.43 -45.69
N ALA A 10 10.24 -3.59 -45.88
CA ALA A 10 11.00 -4.72 -45.33
C ALA A 10 10.74 -4.91 -43.82
N ILE A 11 10.48 -6.16 -43.44
CA ILE A 11 10.28 -6.57 -42.05
C ILE A 11 11.56 -7.23 -41.56
N TYR A 12 12.10 -6.71 -40.47
CA TYR A 12 13.33 -7.16 -39.86
C TYR A 12 13.08 -7.97 -38.59
N THR A 13 13.97 -8.92 -38.34
CA THR A 13 13.98 -9.69 -37.09
C THR A 13 14.73 -8.95 -35.98
N ALA A 14 14.47 -9.35 -34.72
CA ALA A 14 15.17 -8.79 -33.57
C ALA A 14 16.70 -8.96 -33.62
N GLU A 15 17.21 -10.01 -34.27
CA GLU A 15 18.66 -10.23 -34.39
C GLU A 15 19.30 -9.31 -35.42
N GLU A 16 18.65 -9.12 -36.56
CA GLU A 16 19.09 -8.19 -37.60
C GLU A 16 19.15 -6.76 -37.09
N VAL A 17 18.07 -6.29 -36.46
CA VAL A 17 18.01 -4.92 -35.93
C VAL A 17 19.02 -4.72 -34.80
N ALA A 18 19.17 -5.72 -33.92
CA ALA A 18 20.14 -5.66 -32.83
C ALA A 18 21.58 -5.58 -33.37
N GLY A 19 21.91 -6.36 -34.40
CA GLY A 19 23.21 -6.31 -35.07
C GLY A 19 23.47 -4.96 -35.73
N GLN A 20 22.47 -4.39 -36.40
CA GLN A 20 22.57 -3.08 -37.05
C GLN A 20 22.74 -1.93 -36.05
N LEU A 21 22.00 -1.95 -34.93
CA LEU A 21 22.07 -0.93 -33.89
C LEU A 21 23.22 -1.17 -32.89
N ARG A 22 23.93 -2.29 -33.00
CA ARG A 22 25.02 -2.72 -32.10
C ARG A 22 24.60 -2.75 -30.63
N ILE A 23 23.39 -3.23 -30.37
CA ILE A 23 22.87 -3.44 -29.01
C ILE A 23 22.48 -4.89 -28.80
N THR A 24 22.35 -5.30 -27.54
CA THR A 24 21.88 -6.66 -27.26
C THR A 24 20.42 -6.84 -27.65
N ARG A 25 20.05 -8.03 -28.16
CA ARG A 25 18.66 -8.37 -28.50
C ARG A 25 17.68 -8.11 -27.35
N ARG A 26 18.10 -8.39 -26.11
CA ARG A 26 17.27 -8.15 -24.92
C ARG A 26 17.05 -6.66 -24.68
N ALA A 27 18.08 -5.82 -24.84
CA ALA A 27 17.95 -4.37 -24.71
C ALA A 27 17.05 -3.80 -25.80
N LEU A 28 17.23 -4.24 -27.05
CA LEU A 28 16.37 -3.87 -28.18
C LEU A 28 14.90 -4.16 -27.87
N ILE A 29 14.57 -5.40 -27.51
CA ILE A 29 13.18 -5.81 -27.26
C ILE A 29 12.57 -5.02 -26.11
N LYS A 30 13.33 -4.81 -25.02
CA LYS A 30 12.84 -4.02 -23.89
C LYS A 30 12.54 -2.59 -24.31
N PHE A 31 13.49 -1.95 -24.98
CA PHE A 31 13.36 -0.56 -25.40
C PHE A 31 12.22 -0.37 -26.39
N ALA A 32 12.18 -1.19 -27.44
CA ALA A 32 11.13 -1.13 -28.45
C ALA A 32 9.72 -1.32 -27.87
N ARG A 33 9.57 -2.18 -26.86
CA ARG A 33 8.31 -2.33 -26.13
C ARG A 33 7.95 -1.10 -25.30
N ASP A 34 8.93 -0.45 -24.69
CA ASP A 34 8.70 0.73 -23.86
C ASP A 34 8.23 1.92 -24.72
N ILE A 35 8.71 2.04 -25.96
CA ILE A 35 8.32 3.11 -26.90
C ILE A 35 7.24 2.73 -27.92
N GLY A 36 6.83 1.46 -27.97
CA GLY A 36 5.81 0.96 -28.91
C GLY A 36 6.29 0.73 -30.35
N ALA A 37 7.60 0.79 -30.61
CA ALA A 37 8.23 0.62 -31.93
C ALA A 37 8.55 -0.86 -32.24
N CYS A 38 7.57 -1.75 -32.05
CA CYS A 38 7.69 -3.14 -32.51
C CYS A 38 6.33 -3.83 -32.62
N SER A 39 6.23 -4.74 -33.58
CA SER A 39 5.12 -5.70 -33.67
C SER A 39 5.52 -7.04 -33.07
N ARG A 40 4.60 -7.69 -32.35
CA ARG A 40 4.83 -9.02 -31.76
C ARG A 40 3.89 -10.05 -32.37
N VAL A 41 4.48 -11.10 -32.93
CA VAL A 41 3.76 -12.28 -33.42
C VAL A 41 4.22 -13.49 -32.61
N GLY A 42 3.38 -13.94 -31.66
CA GLY A 42 3.73 -15.01 -30.74
C GLY A 42 4.94 -14.67 -29.86
N ARG A 43 6.05 -15.38 -30.07
CA ARG A 43 7.33 -15.17 -29.36
C ARG A 43 8.34 -14.34 -30.17
N THR A 44 7.99 -13.97 -31.38
CA THR A 44 8.86 -13.26 -32.32
C THR A 44 8.52 -11.78 -32.32
N TYR A 45 9.56 -10.95 -32.35
CA TYR A 45 9.45 -9.50 -32.49
C TYR A 45 9.89 -9.12 -33.90
N LEU A 46 9.05 -8.34 -34.56
CA LEU A 46 9.20 -7.88 -35.93
C LEU A 46 9.25 -6.35 -35.93
N PHE A 47 10.09 -5.82 -36.80
CA PHE A 47 10.37 -4.39 -36.90
C PHE A 47 10.25 -3.94 -38.34
N SER A 48 9.58 -2.83 -38.56
CA SER A 48 9.62 -2.10 -39.82
C SER A 48 10.90 -1.26 -39.92
N ALA A 49 11.17 -0.72 -41.11
CA ALA A 49 12.23 0.28 -41.29
C ALA A 49 12.02 1.52 -40.39
N GLN A 50 10.77 1.93 -40.18
CA GLN A 50 10.43 3.07 -39.33
C GLN A 50 10.73 2.75 -37.85
N ASP A 51 10.35 1.56 -37.36
CA ASP A 51 10.63 1.14 -35.99
C ASP A 51 12.12 1.22 -35.65
N LYS A 52 12.99 0.82 -36.59
CA LYS A 52 14.44 0.92 -36.43
C LYS A 52 14.91 2.37 -36.25
N LEU A 53 14.35 3.30 -37.03
CA LEU A 53 14.67 4.72 -36.92
C LEU A 53 14.19 5.30 -35.60
N ASP A 54 12.95 4.98 -35.19
CA ASP A 54 12.37 5.44 -33.93
C ASP A 54 13.17 4.93 -32.73
N ILE A 55 13.59 3.66 -32.75
CA ILE A 55 14.47 3.08 -31.73
C ILE A 55 15.81 3.82 -31.70
N TRP A 56 16.42 4.06 -32.86
CA TRP A 56 17.71 4.74 -32.94
C TRP A 56 17.65 6.18 -32.47
N GLN A 57 16.57 6.90 -32.79
CA GLN A 57 16.32 8.25 -32.28
C GLN A 57 16.11 8.22 -30.76
N GLY A 58 15.30 7.28 -30.26
CA GLY A 58 15.05 7.12 -28.83
C GLY A 58 16.31 6.78 -28.02
N LEU A 59 17.24 6.01 -28.60
CA LEU A 59 18.53 5.72 -27.97
C LEU A 59 19.45 6.95 -27.85
N ARG A 60 19.27 7.93 -28.73
CA ARG A 60 20.05 9.17 -28.77
C ARG A 60 19.40 10.33 -28.01
N ALA A 61 18.09 10.28 -27.81
CA ALA A 61 17.41 11.24 -26.96
C ALA A 61 18.08 11.25 -25.58
N GLU A 62 18.20 12.43 -24.98
CA GLU A 62 18.60 12.51 -23.58
C GLU A 62 17.69 11.58 -22.79
N PRO A 63 18.24 10.78 -21.85
CA PRO A 63 17.44 9.87 -21.07
C PRO A 63 16.34 10.70 -20.43
N ILE A 64 15.10 10.52 -20.91
CA ILE A 64 13.94 11.18 -20.34
C ILE A 64 14.03 10.80 -18.87
N ARG A 65 14.27 11.80 -18.02
CA ARG A 65 14.23 11.63 -16.57
C ARG A 65 12.77 11.34 -16.26
N TYR A 66 12.33 10.12 -16.54
CA TYR A 66 11.07 9.60 -16.09
C TYR A 66 11.21 9.62 -14.57
N HIS A 67 10.70 10.68 -13.96
CA HIS A 67 10.47 10.81 -12.52
C HIS A 67 9.39 9.82 -12.02
N GLY A 68 9.18 8.73 -12.77
CA GLY A 68 8.13 7.75 -12.56
C GLY A 68 8.61 6.35 -12.90
N ARG A 69 9.84 5.97 -12.53
CA ARG A 69 10.04 4.56 -12.16
C ARG A 69 8.97 4.28 -11.12
N ALA A 70 8.04 3.36 -11.40
CA ALA A 70 7.02 2.97 -10.44
C ALA A 70 7.74 2.75 -9.10
N VAL A 71 7.52 3.66 -8.16
CA VAL A 71 8.14 3.57 -6.84
C VAL A 71 7.67 2.22 -6.33
N HIS A 72 8.62 1.34 -6.03
CA HIS A 72 8.30 0.08 -5.40
C HIS A 72 7.73 0.43 -4.03
N VAL A 73 6.40 0.60 -3.96
CA VAL A 73 5.68 0.77 -2.71
C VAL A 73 5.68 -0.62 -2.10
N PRO A 74 6.49 -0.86 -1.05
CA PRO A 74 6.52 -2.16 -0.42
C PRO A 74 5.11 -2.51 0.04
N ALA A 75 4.69 -3.77 -0.10
CA ALA A 75 3.30 -4.19 0.03
C ALA A 75 2.60 -3.64 1.30
N HIS A 76 3.33 -3.44 2.40
CA HIS A 76 2.80 -2.86 3.65
C HIS A 76 2.31 -1.41 3.54
N GLN A 77 2.74 -0.65 2.54
CA GLN A 77 2.38 0.75 2.31
C GLN A 77 1.28 0.92 1.26
N SER A 78 0.73 -0.18 0.71
CA SER A 78 -0.42 -0.06 -0.18
C SER A 78 -1.62 0.50 0.59
N PRO A 79 -2.45 1.38 -0.01
CA PRO A 79 -3.61 1.97 0.67
C PRO A 79 -4.57 0.92 1.26
N LEU A 80 -4.67 -0.25 0.62
CA LEU A 80 -5.49 -1.38 1.08
C LEU A 80 -4.92 -2.06 2.33
N ASN A 81 -3.59 -2.16 2.44
CA ASN A 81 -2.97 -2.75 3.62
C ASN A 81 -2.92 -1.77 4.78
N VAL A 82 -2.80 -0.47 4.50
CA VAL A 82 -2.99 0.61 5.47
C VAL A 82 -4.44 0.61 5.99
N SER A 83 -5.44 0.52 5.12
CA SER A 83 -6.85 0.50 5.56
C SER A 83 -7.17 -0.74 6.39
N ARG A 84 -6.66 -1.93 6.00
CA ARG A 84 -6.78 -3.16 6.80
C ARG A 84 -6.09 -3.06 8.16
N SER A 85 -4.89 -2.49 8.24
CA SER A 85 -4.18 -2.32 9.52
C SER A 85 -4.92 -1.37 10.46
N LEU A 86 -5.46 -0.27 9.92
CA LEU A 86 -6.31 0.66 10.66
C LEU A 86 -7.58 -0.03 11.19
N GLN A 87 -8.28 -0.81 10.35
CA GLN A 87 -9.44 -1.59 10.79
C GLN A 87 -9.08 -2.59 11.90
N ALA A 88 -7.93 -3.27 11.80
CA ALA A 88 -7.46 -4.21 12.82
C ALA A 88 -7.13 -3.51 14.16
N LEU A 89 -6.53 -2.31 14.12
CA LEU A 89 -6.24 -1.52 15.32
C LEU A 89 -7.53 -1.02 15.99
N LEU A 90 -8.51 -0.58 15.20
CA LEU A 90 -9.83 -0.20 15.71
C LEU A 90 -10.56 -1.39 16.35
N ALA A 91 -10.51 -2.57 15.72
CA ALA A 91 -11.11 -3.80 16.26
C ALA A 91 -10.40 -4.32 17.52
N LYS A 92 -9.09 -4.08 17.68
CA LYS A 92 -8.36 -4.43 18.90
C LYS A 92 -8.76 -3.55 20.09
N LYS A 93 -9.13 -2.28 19.86
CA LYS A 93 -9.58 -1.37 20.93
C LYS A 93 -10.87 -1.85 21.60
N SER A 94 -11.83 -2.39 20.84
CA SER A 94 -13.09 -2.91 21.40
C SER A 94 -12.89 -4.20 22.24
N LYS A 95 -11.95 -5.07 21.85
CA LYS A 95 -11.64 -6.29 22.61
C LYS A 95 -10.82 -6.02 23.89
N GLY A 96 -9.95 -5.01 23.88
CA GLY A 96 -9.17 -4.60 25.05
C GLY A 96 -9.99 -3.90 26.13
N SER A 97 -11.04 -3.15 25.76
CA SER A 97 -11.97 -2.54 26.71
C SER A 97 -12.97 -3.56 27.28
N ALA A 98 -13.39 -4.55 26.48
CA ALA A 98 -14.31 -5.58 26.94
C ALA A 98 -13.68 -6.54 27.97
N LYS A 99 -12.41 -6.93 27.80
CA LYS A 99 -11.71 -7.83 28.74
C LYS A 99 -11.43 -7.24 30.13
N LYS A 100 -11.51 -5.91 30.30
CA LYS A 100 -11.40 -5.26 31.62
C LYS A 100 -12.72 -5.19 32.39
N ALA A 101 -13.85 -5.54 31.75
CA ALA A 101 -15.16 -5.54 32.40
C ALA A 101 -15.47 -6.85 33.15
N ASP A 102 -14.71 -7.92 32.90
CA ASP A 102 -15.05 -9.29 33.34
C ASP A 102 -14.17 -9.81 34.50
N ALA A 103 -13.35 -8.94 35.11
CA ALA A 103 -12.47 -9.31 36.22
C ALA A 103 -12.86 -8.59 37.52
N GLY A 104 -13.94 -9.07 38.13
CA GLY A 104 -14.35 -8.77 39.50
C GLY A 104 -15.32 -7.59 39.66
N LEU A 105 -16.10 -7.61 40.76
CA LEU A 105 -17.02 -6.54 41.21
C LEU A 105 -16.53 -5.18 40.70
N SER A 106 -17.33 -4.54 39.86
CA SER A 106 -17.00 -3.30 39.19
C SER A 106 -16.41 -2.34 40.22
N ALA A 107 -15.35 -1.61 39.87
CA ALA A 107 -14.73 -0.63 40.79
C ALA A 107 -15.77 0.32 41.40
N HIS A 108 -16.89 0.53 40.71
CA HIS A 108 -18.07 1.23 41.18
C HIS A 108 -18.78 0.54 42.36
N GLU A 109 -19.02 -0.77 42.29
CA GLU A 109 -19.67 -1.56 43.36
C GLU A 109 -18.80 -1.62 44.61
N LYS A 110 -17.48 -1.80 44.45
CA LYS A 110 -16.53 -1.76 45.58
C LYS A 110 -16.56 -0.40 46.28
N ARG A 111 -16.62 0.70 45.52
CA ARG A 111 -16.73 2.07 46.06
C ARG A 111 -18.06 2.31 46.76
N GLN A 112 -19.18 1.81 46.22
CA GLN A 112 -20.48 1.92 46.87
C GLN A 112 -20.52 1.16 48.20
N ARG A 113 -19.91 -0.03 48.26
CA ARG A 113 -19.84 -0.83 49.50
C ARG A 113 -19.04 -0.12 50.59
N LEU A 114 -17.85 0.39 50.27
CA LEU A 114 -17.03 1.21 51.18
C LEU A 114 -17.75 2.46 51.67
N ARG A 115 -18.54 3.11 50.80
CA ARG A 115 -19.32 4.29 51.15
C ARG A 115 -20.44 3.95 52.13
N ARG A 116 -21.20 2.89 51.86
CA ARG A 116 -22.25 2.38 52.78
C ARG A 116 -21.68 1.97 54.13
N GLU A 117 -20.51 1.34 54.14
CA GLU A 117 -19.84 0.92 55.37
C GLU A 117 -19.36 2.12 56.20
N ARG A 118 -18.80 3.15 55.55
CA ARG A 118 -18.46 4.42 56.21
C ARG A 118 -19.70 5.14 56.76
N GLU A 119 -20.77 5.21 55.97
CA GLU A 119 -22.04 5.82 56.39
C GLU A 119 -22.64 5.06 57.58
N ALA A 120 -22.60 3.73 57.58
CA ALA A 120 -23.03 2.90 58.70
C ALA A 120 -22.15 3.12 59.96
N ARG A 121 -20.84 3.26 59.80
CA ARG A 121 -19.93 3.58 60.93
C ARG A 121 -20.22 4.94 61.52
N VAL A 122 -20.45 5.95 60.68
CA VAL A 122 -20.83 7.29 61.12
C VAL A 122 -22.19 7.26 61.82
N ALA A 123 -23.16 6.53 61.28
CA ALA A 123 -24.47 6.36 61.92
C ALA A 123 -24.36 5.69 63.30
N ARG A 124 -23.54 4.63 63.45
CA ARG A 124 -23.26 3.99 64.75
C ARG A 124 -22.62 4.95 65.75
N MET A 125 -21.67 5.78 65.31
CA MET A 125 -21.07 6.80 66.17
C MET A 125 -22.08 7.89 66.55
N LYS A 126 -23.00 8.25 65.64
CA LYS A 126 -24.03 9.26 65.88
C LYS A 126 -25.15 8.75 66.80
N SER A 127 -25.46 7.45 66.77
CA SER A 127 -26.36 6.81 67.74
C SER A 127 -25.72 6.62 69.12
N PHE A 128 -24.39 6.73 69.22
CA PHE A 128 -23.64 6.67 70.48
C PHE A 128 -23.37 8.08 71.03
N GLN A 129 -24.34 8.99 70.93
CA GLN A 129 -24.30 10.23 71.71
C GLN A 129 -24.80 9.90 73.12
N PRO A 130 -23.96 9.99 74.18
CA PRO A 130 -24.45 9.84 75.54
C PRO A 130 -25.48 10.93 75.82
N LYS A 131 -26.62 10.56 76.41
CA LYS A 131 -27.58 11.52 76.96
C LYS A 131 -26.78 12.47 77.84
N ARG A 132 -26.76 13.77 77.50
CA ARG A 132 -26.37 14.78 78.48
C ARG A 132 -27.37 14.61 79.62
N MET A 133 -26.86 14.24 80.79
CA MET A 133 -27.60 14.30 82.04
C MET A 133 -27.83 15.79 82.28
N ASP A 134 -29.05 16.25 82.03
CA ASP A 134 -29.47 17.59 82.47
C ASP A 134 -29.73 17.52 83.98
N GLU A 135 -29.23 18.55 84.67
CA GLU A 135 -29.24 18.80 86.12
C GLU A 135 -30.64 18.80 86.75
#